data_AF-A0A2X3CRA4-F1
#
_entry.id   AF-A0A2X3CRA4-F1
#
_cell.length_a   1.000
_cell.length_b   1.000
_cell.length_c   1.000
_cell.angle_alpha   90.00
_cell.angle_beta   90.00
_cell.angle_gamma   90.00
#
_symmetry.space_group_name_H-M   'P 1'
#
loop_
_entity.id
_entity.type
_entity.pdbx_description
1 polymer ?
#
loop_
_entity_poly.entity_id
_entity_poly.type
_entity_poly.pdbx_seq_one_letter_code
_entity_poly.pdbx_strand_id
1 'polypeptide(L)'
;MQKEIFEQPNAIKNTLTGRISHGEVDLSELGPNANEMLAQVEHIQIVACGTSYNSGMVSRYWFEALAGVPCDVEIASEFPLSQVRSASQ
;
A
#
# COMPACT_ATOMS: atom_id res chain seq x y z
N MET A 1 -9.08 -15.30 -16.57
CA MET A 1 -7.67 -15.52 -16.17
C MET A 1 -6.65 -15.43 -17.30
N GLN A 2 -6.71 -16.17 -18.43
CA GLN A 2 -5.67 -16.04 -19.48
C GLN A 2 -5.58 -14.60 -20.02
N LYS A 3 -6.72 -13.99 -20.41
CA LYS A 3 -6.76 -12.59 -20.83
C LYS A 3 -6.12 -11.66 -19.78
N GLU A 4 -6.54 -11.76 -18.52
CA GLU A 4 -6.02 -10.94 -17.41
C GLU A 4 -4.50 -11.10 -17.25
N ILE A 5 -3.98 -12.33 -17.37
CA ILE A 5 -2.54 -12.59 -17.28
C ILE A 5 -1.77 -11.86 -18.38
N PHE A 6 -2.28 -11.85 -19.61
CA PHE A 6 -1.66 -11.15 -20.74
C PHE A 6 -1.89 -9.62 -20.71
N GLU A 7 -2.89 -9.13 -19.99
CA GLU A 7 -3.14 -7.70 -19.80
C GLU A 7 -2.24 -7.05 -18.74
N GLN A 8 -1.56 -7.84 -17.89
CA GLN A 8 -0.70 -7.34 -16.80
C GLN A 8 0.30 -6.25 -17.23
N PRO A 9 1.01 -6.33 -18.38
CA PRO A 9 1.93 -5.26 -18.78
C PRO A 9 1.25 -3.91 -18.97
N ASN A 10 0.06 -3.90 -19.58
CA ASN A 10 -0.73 -2.68 -19.76
C ASN A 10 -1.35 -2.22 -18.44
N ALA A 11 -1.79 -3.16 -17.59
CA ALA A 11 -2.31 -2.83 -16.28
C ALA A 11 -1.26 -2.12 -15.41
N ILE A 12 -0.03 -2.65 -15.35
CA ILE A 12 1.09 -2.03 -14.64
C ILE A 12 1.41 -0.65 -15.22
N LYS A 13 1.47 -0.51 -16.55
CA LYS A 13 1.68 0.78 -17.21
C LYS A 13 0.63 1.81 -16.77
N ASN A 14 -0.64 1.41 -16.74
CA ASN A 14 -1.73 2.28 -16.31
C ASN A 14 -1.66 2.62 -14.82
N THR A 15 -1.18 1.71 -13.97
CA THR A 15 -0.94 1.99 -12.54
C THR A 15 0.14 3.05 -12.32
N LEU A 16 1.13 3.15 -13.21
CA LEU A 16 2.22 4.13 -13.15
C LEU A 16 1.87 5.48 -13.80
N THR A 17 0.81 5.54 -14.63
CA THR A 17 0.40 6.77 -15.32
C THR A 17 0.14 7.90 -14.33
N GLY A 18 0.84 9.03 -14.50
CA GLY A 18 0.70 10.20 -13.63
C GLY A 18 1.40 10.10 -12.29
N ARG A 19 2.08 8.98 -11.99
CA ARG A 19 2.73 8.72 -10.69
C ARG A 19 4.25 8.68 -10.73
N ILE A 20 4.83 9.03 -11.89
CA ILE A 20 6.28 9.16 -12.07
C ILE A 20 6.52 10.51 -12.77
N SER A 21 7.30 11.37 -12.12
CA SER A 21 7.63 12.71 -12.62
C SER A 21 9.11 12.97 -12.39
N HIS A 22 9.84 13.35 -13.45
CA HIS A 22 11.28 13.64 -13.40
C HIS A 22 12.15 12.51 -12.78
N GLY A 23 11.73 11.24 -12.94
CA GLY A 23 12.45 10.08 -12.42
C GLY A 23 12.11 9.72 -10.97
N GLU A 24 11.26 10.50 -10.30
CA GLU A 24 10.81 10.29 -8.93
C GLU A 24 9.35 9.84 -8.89
N VAL A 25 8.95 9.23 -7.78
CA VAL A 25 7.54 8.89 -7.51
C VAL A 25 6.76 10.17 -7.21
N ASP A 26 5.65 10.37 -7.90
CA ASP A 26 4.72 11.50 -7.72
C ASP A 26 3.40 10.99 -7.14
N LEU A 27 3.08 11.40 -5.90
CA LEU A 27 1.83 11.06 -5.21
C LEU A 27 0.96 12.30 -4.97
N SER A 28 1.12 13.35 -5.77
CA SER A 28 0.35 14.61 -5.65
C SER A 28 -1.17 14.42 -5.72
N GLU A 29 -1.65 13.32 -6.30
CA GLU A 29 -3.06 12.92 -6.31
C GLU A 29 -3.67 12.74 -4.91
N LEU A 30 -2.85 12.52 -3.87
CA LEU A 30 -3.29 12.41 -2.47
C LEU A 30 -3.66 13.76 -1.81
N GLY A 31 -3.38 14.88 -2.48
CA GLY A 31 -3.66 16.23 -2.00
C GLY A 31 -2.50 16.87 -1.22
N PRO A 32 -2.60 18.19 -0.94
CA PRO A 32 -1.48 19.00 -0.47
C PRO A 32 -0.94 18.59 0.91
N ASN A 33 -1.78 18.03 1.78
CA ASN A 33 -1.42 17.67 3.15
C ASN A 33 -0.87 16.24 3.28
N ALA A 34 -0.83 15.46 2.19
CA ALA A 34 -0.45 14.05 2.23
C ALA A 34 0.99 13.85 2.71
N ASN A 35 1.92 14.68 2.25
CA ASN A 35 3.33 14.57 2.65
C ASN A 35 3.52 14.81 4.15
N GLU A 36 2.81 15.78 4.73
CA GLU A 36 2.87 16.06 6.17
C GLU A 36 2.30 14.89 6.99
N MET A 37 1.20 14.31 6.54
CA MET A 37 0.58 13.15 7.18
C MET A 37 1.48 11.91 7.09
N LEU A 38 2.02 11.62 5.90
CA LEU A 38 2.87 10.45 5.68
C LEU A 38 4.21 10.55 6.41
N ALA A 39 4.73 11.76 6.61
CA ALA A 39 5.96 12.00 7.37
C ALA A 39 5.82 11.67 8.87
N GLN A 40 4.59 11.57 9.39
CA GLN A 40 4.31 11.22 10.79
C GLN A 40 4.10 9.71 11.00
N VAL A 41 4.15 8.91 9.93
CA VAL A 41 3.91 7.46 10.02
C VAL A 41 5.11 6.76 10.65
N GLU A 42 4.91 6.21 11.84
CA GLU A 42 5.91 5.42 12.58
C GLU A 42 5.71 3.90 12.43
N HIS A 43 4.52 3.47 11.97
CA HIS A 43 4.16 2.07 11.79
C HIS A 43 3.09 1.92 10.70
N ILE A 44 3.16 0.83 9.92
CA ILE A 44 2.20 0.51 8.87
C ILE A 44 1.45 -0.78 9.22
N GLN A 45 0.14 -0.66 9.45
CA GLN A 45 -0.77 -1.82 9.56
C GLN A 45 -1.48 -2.07 8.22
N ILE A 46 -1.31 -3.26 7.66
CA ILE A 46 -2.03 -3.73 6.46
C ILE A 46 -3.08 -4.75 6.89
N VAL A 47 -4.32 -4.57 6.44
CA VAL A 47 -5.43 -5.50 6.70
C VAL A 47 -6.04 -5.93 5.37
N ALA A 48 -5.97 -7.23 5.06
CA ALA A 48 -6.39 -7.75 3.76
C ALA A 48 -6.84 -9.22 3.82
N CYS A 49 -7.40 -9.74 2.72
CA CYS A 49 -7.83 -11.14 2.57
C CYS A 49 -7.25 -11.78 1.31
N GLY A 50 -7.11 -13.11 1.31
CA GLY A 50 -6.80 -13.90 0.12
C GLY A 50 -5.54 -13.42 -0.62
N THR A 51 -5.63 -13.23 -1.94
CA THR A 51 -4.49 -12.77 -2.75
C THR A 51 -4.00 -11.37 -2.37
N SER A 52 -4.88 -10.47 -1.90
CA SER A 52 -4.45 -9.15 -1.43
C SER A 52 -3.62 -9.23 -0.15
N TYR A 53 -3.92 -10.19 0.73
CA TYR A 53 -3.09 -10.48 1.90
C TYR A 53 -1.68 -10.93 1.47
N ASN A 54 -1.59 -11.79 0.46
CA ASN A 54 -0.29 -12.23 -0.08
C ASN A 54 0.52 -11.04 -0.64
N SER A 55 -0.11 -10.10 -1.32
CA SER A 55 0.56 -8.87 -1.78
C SER A 55 1.04 -8.00 -0.61
N GLY A 56 0.25 -7.87 0.45
CA GLY A 56 0.65 -7.17 1.69
C GLY A 56 1.86 -7.83 2.36
N MET A 57 1.90 -9.15 2.40
CA MET A 57 3.05 -9.90 2.90
C MET A 57 4.33 -9.61 2.11
N VAL A 58 4.23 -9.42 0.78
CA VAL A 58 5.37 -8.98 -0.05
C VAL A 58 5.77 -7.55 0.31
N SER A 59 4.82 -6.62 0.41
CA SER A 59 5.13 -5.22 0.71
C SER A 59 5.73 -5.02 2.09
N ARG A 60 5.42 -5.87 3.07
CA ARG A 60 6.05 -5.83 4.41
C ARG A 60 7.58 -5.88 4.31
N TYR A 61 8.11 -6.80 3.49
CA TYR A 61 9.56 -6.90 3.28
C TYR A 61 10.13 -5.61 2.68
N TRP A 62 9.40 -4.94 1.79
CA TRP A 62 9.83 -3.69 1.19
C TRP A 62 9.79 -2.53 2.18
N PHE A 63 8.73 -2.40 2.98
CA PHE A 63 8.63 -1.35 3.98
C PHE A 63 9.74 -1.46 5.03
N GLU A 64 9.99 -2.67 5.54
CA GLU A 64 11.03 -2.88 6.54
C GLU A 64 12.44 -2.73 5.95
N ALA A 65 12.72 -3.33 4.79
CA ALA A 65 14.08 -3.37 4.25
C ALA A 65 14.49 -2.11 3.47
N LEU A 66 13.55 -1.44 2.79
CA LEU A 66 13.84 -0.30 1.92
C LEU A 66 13.50 1.03 2.59
N ALA A 67 12.37 1.10 3.29
CA ALA A 67 11.93 2.34 3.96
C ALA A 67 12.30 2.39 5.45
N GLY A 68 12.66 1.27 6.07
CA GLY A 68 12.99 1.19 7.49
C GLY A 68 11.77 1.41 8.41
N VAL A 69 10.56 1.26 7.89
CA VAL A 69 9.31 1.47 8.64
C VAL A 69 8.75 0.11 9.07
N PRO A 70 8.51 -0.12 10.38
CA PRO A 70 7.86 -1.33 10.87
C PRO A 70 6.50 -1.56 10.19
N CYS A 71 6.22 -2.80 9.79
CA CYS A 71 4.99 -3.12 9.08
C CYS A 71 4.40 -4.48 9.51
N ASP A 72 3.12 -4.47 9.87
CA ASP A 72 2.35 -5.67 10.17
C ASP A 72 1.27 -5.92 9.11
N VAL A 73 1.00 -7.20 8.84
CA VAL A 73 0.00 -7.62 7.86
C VAL A 73 -0.89 -8.67 8.50
N GLU A 74 -2.19 -8.38 8.58
CA GLU A 74 -3.17 -9.25 9.23
C GLU A 74 -4.30 -9.65 8.29
N ILE A 75 -4.81 -10.87 8.49
CA ILE A 75 -5.99 -11.36 7.79
C ILE A 75 -7.20 -10.60 8.32
N ALA A 76 -7.98 -9.98 7.43
CA ALA A 76 -9.05 -9.08 7.86
C ALA A 76 -10.14 -9.74 8.72
N SER A 77 -10.36 -11.06 8.61
CA SER A 77 -11.30 -11.78 9.47
C SER A 77 -10.83 -11.90 10.92
N GLU A 78 -9.51 -11.84 11.14
CA GLU A 78 -8.89 -11.95 12.46
C GLU A 78 -8.58 -10.58 13.08
N PHE A 79 -8.60 -9.52 12.27
CA PHE A 79 -8.28 -8.17 12.73
C PHE A 79 -9.35 -7.66 13.72
N PRO A 80 -8.98 -7.21 14.94
CA PRO A 80 -9.94 -6.84 15.96
C PRO A 80 -10.77 -5.60 15.59
N LEU A 81 -12.10 -5.71 15.65
CA LEU A 81 -13.02 -4.58 15.39
C LEU A 81 -12.80 -3.37 16.31
N SER A 82 -12.25 -3.58 17.50
CA SER A 82 -11.89 -2.50 18.42
C SER A 82 -10.80 -1.58 17.86
N GLN A 83 -9.84 -2.12 17.10
CA GLN A 83 -8.75 -1.34 16.50
C GLN A 83 -9.17 -0.60 15.23
N VAL A 84 -10.24 -1.04 14.55
CA VAL A 84 -10.80 -0.32 13.39
C VAL A 84 -11.33 1.06 13.80
N ARG A 85 -11.88 1.18 15.01
CA ARG A 85 -12.50 2.42 15.51
C ARG A 85 -11.48 3.50 15.89
N SER A 86 -10.27 3.12 16.30
CA SER A 86 -9.21 4.08 16.66
C SER A 86 -8.54 4.72 15.45
N ALA A 87 -8.56 4.09 14.27
CA ALA A 87 -7.95 4.62 13.06
C ALA A 87 -8.84 5.64 12.29
N SER A 88 -10.08 5.85 12.74
CA SER A 88 -11.06 6.77 12.11
C SER A 88 -11.23 8.10 12.85
N GLN A 89 -10.44 8.34 13.91
CA GLN A 89 -10.36 9.60 14.66
C GLN A 89 -9.00 10.23 14.45
#